data_AF-A0A7C6VWW8-F1
#
_entry.id   AF-A0A7C6VWW8-F1
#
_cell.length_a   1.000
_cell.length_b   1.000
_cell.length_c   1.000
_cell.angle_alpha   90.00
_cell.angle_beta   90.00
_cell.angle_gamma   90.00
#
_symmetry.space_group_name_H-M   'P 1'
#
loop_
_entity.id
_entity.type
_entity.pdbx_description
1 polymer ?
#
loop_
_entity_poly.entity_id
_entity_poly.type
_entity_poly.pdbx_seq_one_letter_code
_entity_poly.pdbx_strand_id
1 'polypeptide(L)'
;MNSLALEFETEEEMKAVADKLWHKYGVTGELEMFQTPSGAYRLHIYAEKPIKESILEKLPGKRVQIKGSFGAAVRSEVSSGDN
;
A
#
# COMPACT_ATOMS: atom_id res chain seq x y z
N MET A 1 1.59 -12.36 -9.59
CA MET A 1 1.60 -12.14 -8.13
C MET A 1 1.17 -10.71 -7.89
N ASN A 2 0.16 -10.47 -7.05
CA ASN A 2 -0.36 -9.13 -6.79
C ASN A 2 0.27 -8.61 -5.51
N SER A 3 1.27 -7.74 -5.66
CA SER A 3 1.95 -7.11 -4.54
C SER A 3 1.50 -5.65 -4.44
N LEU A 4 1.05 -5.25 -3.25
CA LEU A 4 0.67 -3.87 -2.97
C LEU A 4 1.16 -3.45 -1.60
N ALA A 5 1.49 -2.18 -1.44
CA ALA A 5 1.91 -1.65 -0.16
C ALA A 5 1.02 -0.52 0.29
N LEU A 6 0.81 -0.47 1.59
CA LEU A 6 0.06 0.56 2.27
C LEU A 6 0.97 1.18 3.32
N GLU A 7 0.99 2.50 3.37
CA GLU A 7 1.70 3.27 4.38
C GLU A 7 0.69 3.92 5.32
N PHE A 8 0.95 3.80 6.61
CA PHE A 8 0.11 4.23 7.72
C PHE A 8 0.92 5.13 8.63
N GLU A 9 0.26 6.07 9.27
CA GLU A 9 0.88 6.93 10.27
C GLU A 9 1.01 6.23 11.62
N THR A 10 0.15 5.25 11.90
CA THR A 10 0.12 4.52 13.17
C THR A 10 0.14 3.00 12.99
N GLU A 11 0.69 2.29 13.99
CA GLU A 11 0.73 0.82 14.00
C GLU A 11 -0.68 0.22 14.10
N GLU A 12 -1.57 0.86 14.86
CA GLU A 12 -2.94 0.39 15.07
C GLU A 12 -3.72 0.34 13.75
N GLU A 13 -3.60 1.38 12.91
CA GLU A 13 -4.24 1.37 11.59
C GLU A 13 -3.67 0.28 10.69
N MET A 14 -2.35 0.10 10.70
CA MET A 14 -1.68 -0.95 9.94
C MET A 14 -2.20 -2.34 10.34
N LYS A 15 -2.25 -2.65 11.64
CA LYS A 15 -2.75 -3.92 12.17
C LYS A 15 -4.23 -4.13 11.86
N ALA A 16 -5.06 -3.11 12.04
CA ALA A 16 -6.48 -3.18 11.74
C ALA A 16 -6.75 -3.45 10.25
N VAL A 17 -5.93 -2.91 9.36
CA VAL A 17 -6.04 -3.18 7.91
C VAL A 17 -5.53 -4.58 7.57
N ALA A 18 -4.40 -5.01 8.13
CA ALA A 18 -3.90 -6.37 7.92
C ALA A 18 -4.94 -7.43 8.36
N ASP A 19 -5.55 -7.23 9.53
CA ASP A 19 -6.61 -8.10 10.05
C ASP A 19 -7.84 -8.10 9.12
N LYS A 20 -8.30 -6.93 8.66
CA LYS A 20 -9.40 -6.84 7.68
C LYS A 20 -9.04 -7.54 6.37
N LEU A 21 -7.83 -7.38 5.86
CA LEU A 21 -7.38 -8.06 4.64
C LEU A 21 -7.47 -9.59 4.80
N TRP A 22 -7.03 -10.11 5.94
CA TRP A 22 -7.06 -11.54 6.23
C TRP A 22 -8.48 -12.07 6.51
N HIS A 23 -9.16 -11.51 7.51
CA HIS A 23 -10.45 -12.01 8.01
C HIS A 23 -11.65 -11.57 7.18
N LYS A 24 -11.67 -10.32 6.71
CA LYS A 24 -12.84 -9.74 6.02
C LYS A 24 -12.80 -9.95 4.52
N TYR A 25 -11.62 -9.79 3.93
CA TYR A 25 -11.45 -9.87 2.47
C TYR A 25 -10.88 -11.22 2.01
N GLY A 26 -10.44 -12.07 2.94
CA GLY A 26 -9.92 -13.40 2.62
C GLY A 26 -8.68 -13.33 1.74
N VAL A 27 -7.85 -12.30 1.94
CA VAL A 27 -6.57 -12.17 1.24
C VAL A 27 -5.67 -13.29 1.72
N THR A 28 -5.36 -14.21 0.81
CA THR A 28 -4.40 -15.29 1.03
C THR A 28 -3.06 -14.88 0.45
N GLY A 29 -2.03 -14.88 1.28
CA GLY A 29 -0.71 -14.37 0.90
C GLY A 29 0.20 -14.05 2.08
N GLU A 30 1.27 -13.31 1.79
CA GLU A 30 2.24 -12.86 2.79
C GLU A 30 2.02 -11.37 3.10
N LEU A 31 2.07 -11.03 4.38
CA LEU A 31 1.91 -9.67 4.89
C LEU A 31 3.19 -9.29 5.65
N GLU A 32 4.00 -8.40 5.07
CA GLU A 32 5.21 -7.89 5.73
C GLU A 32 4.94 -6.51 6.32
N MET A 33 5.21 -6.37 7.61
CA MET A 33 5.05 -5.11 8.35
C MET A 33 6.42 -4.55 8.70
N PHE A 34 6.66 -3.30 8.37
CA PHE A 34 7.90 -2.64 8.74
C PHE A 34 7.70 -1.17 9.07
N GLN A 35 8.47 -0.69 10.04
CA GLN A 35 8.53 0.72 10.36
C GLN A 35 9.56 1.41 9.44
N THR A 36 9.14 2.49 8.80
CA THR A 36 10.01 3.32 7.97
C THR A 36 10.87 4.23 8.86
N PRO A 37 12.06 4.66 8.38
CA PRO A 37 12.92 5.59 9.13
C PRO A 37 12.28 6.96 9.36
N SER A 38 11.21 7.30 8.63
CA SER A 38 10.41 8.51 8.83
C SER A 38 9.41 8.39 9.99
N GLY A 39 9.29 7.22 10.62
CA GLY A 39 8.34 6.95 11.70
C GLY A 39 6.98 6.44 11.23
N ALA A 40 6.73 6.39 9.92
CA ALA A 40 5.51 5.79 9.35
C ALA A 40 5.61 4.26 9.33
N TYR A 41 4.47 3.57 9.31
CA TYR A 41 4.36 2.12 9.26
C TYR A 41 3.97 1.68 7.86
N ARG A 42 4.67 0.71 7.30
CA ARG A 42 4.42 0.24 5.95
C ARG A 42 4.11 -1.25 5.96
N LEU A 43 3.00 -1.59 5.34
CA LEU A 43 2.48 -2.94 5.18
C LEU A 43 2.63 -3.33 3.72
N HIS A 44 3.46 -4.32 3.43
CA HIS A 44 3.55 -4.97 2.14
C HIS A 44 2.64 -6.19 2.14
N ILE A 45 1.80 -6.28 1.12
CA ILE A 45 0.81 -7.33 0.95
C ILE A 45 1.13 -8.04 -0.35
N TYR A 46 1.56 -9.29 -0.26
CA TYR A 46 1.80 -10.19 -1.38
C TYR A 46 0.63 -11.15 -1.47
N ALA A 47 -0.41 -10.73 -2.17
CA ALA A 47 -1.60 -11.54 -2.35
C ALA A 47 -1.45 -12.47 -3.56
N GLU A 48 -1.86 -13.72 -3.38
CA GLU A 48 -1.98 -14.67 -4.50
C GLU A 48 -3.09 -14.22 -5.46
N LYS A 49 -4.18 -13.68 -4.90
CA LYS A 49 -5.35 -13.19 -5.63
C LYS A 49 -5.35 -11.66 -5.72
N PRO A 50 -5.86 -11.08 -6.82
CA PRO A 50 -5.98 -9.63 -6.94
C PRO A 50 -6.98 -9.10 -5.92
N ILE A 51 -6.57 -8.07 -5.18
CA ILE A 51 -7.44 -7.34 -4.25
C ILE A 51 -8.23 -6.31 -5.08
N LYS A 52 -9.55 -6.28 -4.88
CA LYS A 52 -10.44 -5.36 -5.63
C LYS A 52 -10.12 -3.90 -5.29
N GLU A 53 -10.12 -3.02 -6.29
CA GLU A 53 -9.93 -1.58 -6.09
C GLU A 53 -10.93 -0.98 -5.09
N SER A 54 -12.20 -1.39 -5.13
CA SER A 54 -13.21 -0.92 -4.17
C SER A 54 -12.91 -1.29 -2.71
N ILE A 55 -12.03 -2.27 -2.47
CA ILE A 55 -11.53 -2.60 -1.13
C ILE A 55 -10.40 -1.63 -0.80
N LEU A 56 -9.43 -1.48 -1.70
CA LEU A 56 -8.28 -0.59 -1.54
C LEU A 56 -8.69 0.86 -1.28
N GLU A 57 -9.73 1.35 -1.96
CA GLU A 57 -10.27 2.70 -1.75
C GLU A 57 -10.97 2.88 -0.39
N LYS A 58 -11.39 1.78 0.26
CA LYS A 58 -12.03 1.79 1.58
C LYS A 58 -11.06 1.54 2.72
N LEU A 59 -9.81 1.16 2.42
CA LEU A 59 -8.80 0.97 3.44
C LEU A 59 -8.22 2.34 3.82
N PRO A 60 -8.10 2.65 5.13
CA PRO A 60 -7.23 3.74 5.55
C PRO A 60 -5.79 3.42 5.15
N GLY A 61 -4.96 4.45 5.03
CA GLY A 61 -3.56 4.30 4.63
C GLY A 61 -3.30 4.69 3.17
N LYS A 62 -2.11 5.20 2.94
CA LYS A 62 -1.65 5.67 1.64
C LYS A 62 -1.16 4.50 0.82
N ARG A 63 -1.82 4.22 -0.30
CA ARG A 63 -1.33 3.24 -1.27
C ARG A 63 0.03 3.68 -1.81
N VAL A 64 1.03 2.84 -1.63
CA VAL A 64 2.38 3.03 -2.12
C VAL A 64 2.73 1.85 -3.02
N GLN A 65 3.36 2.12 -4.16
CA GLN A 65 3.76 1.05 -5.05
C GLN A 65 4.90 0.25 -4.39
N ILE A 66 4.73 -1.08 -4.31
CA ILE A 66 5.86 -1.98 -4.07
C ILE A 66 6.66 -1.94 -5.36
N LYS A 67 7.80 -1.28 -5.31
CA LYS A 67 8.67 -1.09 -6.47
C LYS A 67 9.39 -2.41 -6.77
N GLY A 68 8.66 -3.41 -7.24
CA GLY A 68 9.22 -4.46 -8.08
C GLY A 68 9.59 -3.81 -9.40
N SER A 69 10.88 -3.77 -9.70
CA SER A 69 11.47 -3.02 -10.80
C SER A 69 10.71 -3.18 -12.13
N PHE A 70 9.94 -2.16 -12.51
CA PHE A 70 9.68 -1.82 -13.92
C PHE A 70 9.75 -0.28 -14.03
N GLY A 71 10.86 0.17 -14.63
CA GLY A 71 11.13 1.47 -15.26
C GLY A 71 10.41 2.75 -14.82
N ALA A 72 11.22 3.76 -14.49
CA ALA A 72 10.95 5.21 -14.61
C ALA A 72 9.91 5.79 -13.61
N ALA A 73 10.36 6.49 -12.57
CA ALA A 73 10.65 7.93 -12.59
C ALA A 73 9.37 8.78 -12.45
N VAL A 74 9.26 9.41 -11.28
CA VAL A 74 8.70 10.74 -11.04
C VAL A 74 7.70 11.26 -12.08
N ARG A 75 6.42 11.37 -11.70
CA ARG A 75 5.58 12.44 -12.24
C ARG A 75 5.52 13.58 -11.24
N SER A 76 6.60 14.35 -11.19
CA SER A 76 6.54 15.76 -10.79
C SER A 76 6.21 16.55 -12.04
N GLU A 77 4.95 16.90 -12.26
CA GLU A 77 4.59 17.94 -13.24
C GLU A 77 3.32 18.65 -12.76
N VAL A 78 3.50 19.69 -11.94
CA VAL A 78 2.77 20.95 -12.10
C VAL A 78 3.75 22.11 -11.91
N SER A 79 4.32 22.56 -13.02
CA SER A 79 4.83 23.91 -13.16
C SER A 79 4.52 24.32 -14.59
N SER A 80 3.26 24.64 -14.84
CA SER A 80 2.88 25.41 -16.01
C SER A 80 3.03 26.88 -15.65
N GLY A 81 4.23 27.41 -15.85
CA GLY A 81 4.40 28.83 -16.13
C GLY A 81 4.75 28.96 -17.60
N ASP A 82 3.84 29.55 -18.39
CA ASP A 82 4.15 30.50 -19.48
C ASP A 82 2.84 31.08 -20.02
N ASN A 83 2.62 32.38 -19.78
CA ASN A 83 2.39 33.38 -20.83
C ASN A 83 2.49 34.80 -20.23
#